data_AF-G2W953-F1
#
_entry.id   AF-G2W953-F1
#
_cell.length_a   1.000
_cell.length_b   1.000
_cell.length_c   1.000
_cell.angle_alpha   90.00
_cell.angle_beta   90.00
_cell.angle_gamma   90.00
#
_symmetry.space_group_name_H-M   'P 1'
#
loop_
_entity.id
_entity.type
_entity.pdbx_description
1 polymer ?
#
loop_
_entity_poly.entity_id
_entity_poly.type
_entity_poly.pdbx_seq_one_letter_code
_entity_poly.pdbx_strand_id
1 'polypeptide(L)'
;MLINHLSKIRTVRHFSNIKPVLSKEVSRRVIVAPASHFKTSSPNVKSNIPIHEYKQLPEDSNYIEKHYKELQVFLNEFLIKKLNKTYADFEGDPDELVFQLEKFIELEVTPRYTNHSAPDGCEERFKSIGDRIVFDRYLDFVKDVRLTLLLNGGHSFIFDVMLQAKEVFDKMQKE
;
A
#
# COMPACT_ATOMS: atom_id res chain seq x y z
N MET A 1 -76.51 26.93 11.73
CA MET A 1 -75.37 26.80 12.68
C MET A 1 -74.43 25.74 12.13
N LEU A 2 -73.17 26.12 11.90
CA LEU A 2 -72.19 25.39 11.09
C LEU A 2 -71.45 24.31 11.90
N ILE A 3 -71.13 23.23 11.19
CA ILE A 3 -70.55 21.97 11.62
C ILE A 3 -69.07 22.16 11.97
N ASN A 4 -68.67 21.81 13.20
CA ASN A 4 -67.26 21.78 13.62
C ASN A 4 -66.55 20.56 13.01
N HIS A 5 -65.80 20.77 11.94
CA HIS A 5 -64.84 19.78 11.43
C HIS A 5 -63.54 19.85 12.24
N LEU A 6 -63.32 18.87 13.12
CA LEU A 6 -62.01 18.63 13.73
C LEU A 6 -61.09 17.99 12.69
N SER A 7 -60.14 18.76 12.16
CA SER A 7 -59.07 18.26 11.31
C SER A 7 -58.08 17.43 12.14
N LYS A 8 -58.07 16.11 11.93
CA LYS A 8 -57.02 15.21 12.44
C LYS A 8 -55.67 15.59 11.81
N ILE A 9 -54.79 16.21 12.59
CA ILE A 9 -53.39 16.40 12.19
C ILE A 9 -52.69 15.04 12.32
N ARG A 10 -52.36 14.42 11.18
CA ARG A 10 -51.51 13.22 11.13
C ARG A 10 -50.06 13.64 11.34
N THR A 11 -49.45 13.19 12.43
CA THR A 11 -48.00 13.32 12.64
C THR A 11 -47.27 12.36 11.70
N VAL A 12 -46.72 12.87 10.60
CA VAL A 12 -45.85 12.11 9.70
C VAL A 12 -44.50 11.97 10.41
N ARG A 13 -44.15 10.74 10.82
CA ARG A 13 -42.81 10.42 11.32
C ARG A 13 -41.85 10.40 10.13
N HIS A 14 -41.10 11.47 9.94
CA HIS A 14 -39.94 11.44 9.03
C HIS A 14 -38.79 10.71 9.73
N PHE A 15 -38.49 9.50 9.27
CA PHE A 15 -37.22 8.84 9.58
C PHE A 15 -36.22 9.24 8.48
N SER A 16 -35.28 10.11 8.79
CA SER A 16 -34.12 10.37 7.94
C SER A 16 -32.95 9.52 8.44
N ASN A 17 -32.61 8.47 7.70
CA ASN A 17 -31.34 7.77 7.87
C ASN A 17 -30.25 8.53 7.11
N ILE A 18 -29.85 9.69 7.62
CA ILE A 18 -28.60 10.31 7.16
C ILE A 18 -27.50 9.55 7.91
N LYS A 19 -27.01 8.47 7.30
CA LYS A 19 -25.74 7.88 7.73
C LYS A 19 -24.69 8.99 7.60
N PRO A 20 -23.99 9.37 8.67
CA PRO A 20 -22.89 10.31 8.53
C PRO A 20 -21.90 9.72 7.54
N VAL A 21 -21.55 10.50 6.52
CA VAL A 21 -20.44 10.17 5.63
C VAL A 21 -19.20 10.17 6.51
N LEU A 22 -18.78 8.99 6.94
CA LEU A 22 -17.52 8.81 7.67
C LEU A 22 -16.41 9.27 6.72
N SER A 23 -15.81 10.41 7.04
CA SER A 23 -14.62 10.91 6.38
C SER A 23 -13.59 9.79 6.32
N LYS A 24 -13.06 9.49 5.12
CA LYS A 24 -11.94 8.55 4.99
C LYS A 24 -10.82 9.03 5.92
N GLU A 25 -10.34 8.13 6.78
CA GLU A 25 -9.19 8.41 7.64
C GLU A 25 -8.03 8.96 6.81
N VAL A 26 -7.50 10.10 7.23
CA VAL A 26 -6.36 10.76 6.59
C VAL A 26 -5.12 10.36 7.39
N SER A 27 -4.13 9.81 6.69
CA SER A 27 -2.83 9.46 7.29
C SER A 27 -2.19 10.67 7.98
N ARG A 28 -1.57 10.42 9.14
CA ARG A 28 -0.80 11.45 9.89
C ARG A 28 0.62 11.63 9.37
N ARG A 29 1.11 10.73 8.50
CA ARG A 29 2.45 10.82 7.88
C ARG A 29 2.36 11.48 6.51
N VAL A 30 3.26 12.41 6.25
CA VAL A 30 3.40 13.04 4.93
C VAL A 30 4.13 12.06 4.01
N ILE A 31 3.40 11.41 3.11
CA ILE A 31 4.00 10.64 2.00
C ILE A 31 4.28 11.62 0.86
N VAL A 32 5.56 11.85 0.58
CA VAL A 32 5.97 12.77 -0.49
C VAL A 32 5.94 12.01 -1.82
N ALA A 33 5.16 12.49 -2.78
CA ALA A 33 5.12 11.92 -4.11
C ALA A 33 6.48 12.01 -4.82
N PRO A 34 6.81 11.08 -5.71
CA PRO A 34 8.02 11.16 -6.52
C PRO A 34 8.09 12.49 -7.26
N ALA A 35 9.32 12.98 -7.46
CA ALA A 35 9.52 14.28 -8.08
C ALA A 35 9.03 14.32 -9.56
N SER A 36 8.87 13.16 -10.20
CA SER A 36 8.22 12.99 -11.51
C SER A 36 6.77 13.48 -11.54
N HIS A 37 6.07 13.54 -10.41
CA HIS A 37 4.68 13.98 -10.32
C HIS A 37 4.50 15.51 -10.35
N PHE A 38 5.58 16.29 -10.21
CA PHE A 38 5.52 17.75 -10.21
C PHE A 38 5.83 18.29 -11.60
N LYS A 39 4.86 18.97 -12.22
CA LYS A 39 4.94 19.54 -13.59
C LYS A 39 6.02 20.61 -13.78
N THR A 40 6.61 21.10 -12.70
CA THR A 40 7.73 22.07 -12.67
C THR A 40 9.08 21.40 -12.49
N SER A 41 9.15 20.07 -12.44
CA SER A 41 10.41 19.33 -12.41
C SER A 41 11.22 19.64 -13.66
N SER A 42 12.39 20.22 -13.47
CA SER A 42 13.40 20.32 -14.52
C SER A 42 13.65 18.91 -15.11
N PRO A 43 14.03 18.78 -16.40
CA PRO A 43 14.29 17.48 -17.04
C PRO A 43 15.45 16.67 -16.43
N ASN A 44 16.03 17.15 -15.32
CA ASN A 44 17.19 16.62 -14.63
C ASN A 44 16.90 16.28 -13.15
N VAL A 45 15.63 16.05 -12.81
CA VAL A 45 15.29 15.45 -11.51
C VAL A 45 15.82 14.02 -11.54
N LYS A 46 16.91 13.79 -10.80
CA LYS A 46 17.50 12.46 -10.63
C LYS A 46 16.50 11.59 -9.86
N SER A 47 16.08 10.49 -10.45
CA SER A 47 15.40 9.42 -9.73
C SER A 47 16.29 8.91 -8.60
N ASN A 48 15.70 8.50 -7.49
CA ASN A 48 16.47 7.90 -6.39
C ASN A 48 17.00 6.52 -6.80
N ILE A 49 16.25 5.83 -7.65
CA ILE A 49 16.65 4.57 -8.27
C ILE A 49 17.03 4.86 -9.74
N PRO A 50 18.31 4.74 -10.11
CA PRO A 50 18.73 4.96 -11.48
C PRO A 50 18.30 3.78 -12.37
N ILE A 51 17.80 4.10 -13.56
CA ILE A 51 17.44 3.09 -14.57
C ILE A 51 18.69 2.81 -15.41
N HIS A 52 19.11 1.55 -15.45
CA HIS A 52 20.29 1.06 -16.16
C HIS A 52 19.97 -0.21 -16.94
N GLU A 53 20.96 -0.80 -17.60
CA GLU A 53 20.81 -2.14 -18.15
C GLU A 53 20.51 -3.16 -17.06
N TYR A 54 19.66 -4.13 -17.38
CA TYR A 54 19.27 -5.19 -16.47
C TYR A 54 20.49 -5.93 -15.91
N LYS A 55 20.51 -6.06 -14.59
CA LYS A 55 21.49 -6.86 -13.85
C LYS A 55 20.77 -7.97 -13.12
N GLN A 56 21.31 -9.17 -13.20
CA GLN A 56 20.85 -10.27 -12.37
C GLN A 56 21.11 -9.93 -10.90
N LEU A 57 20.18 -10.35 -10.05
CA LEU A 57 20.33 -10.20 -8.61
C LEU A 57 21.50 -11.07 -8.11
N PRO A 58 22.23 -10.63 -7.07
CA PRO A 58 23.27 -11.45 -6.43
C PRO A 58 22.74 -12.80 -5.94
N GLU A 59 23.61 -13.82 -5.88
CA GLU A 59 23.22 -15.16 -5.40
C GLU A 59 22.78 -15.17 -3.93
N ASP A 60 23.19 -14.18 -3.13
CA ASP A 60 22.82 -14.01 -1.73
C ASP A 60 21.54 -13.16 -1.53
N SER A 61 20.63 -13.16 -2.52
CA SER A 61 19.37 -12.38 -2.51
C SER A 61 18.29 -12.83 -1.52
N ASN A 62 18.69 -13.58 -0.48
CA ASN A 62 17.85 -14.00 0.65
C ASN A 62 17.14 -12.82 1.33
N TYR A 63 17.70 -11.60 1.23
CA TYR A 63 17.11 -10.40 1.80
C TYR A 63 15.72 -10.10 1.21
N ILE A 64 15.50 -10.33 -0.09
CA ILE A 64 14.20 -10.08 -0.73
C ILE A 64 13.33 -11.35 -0.76
N GLU A 65 13.94 -12.54 -0.85
CA GLU A 65 13.19 -13.80 -0.87
C GLU A 65 12.40 -14.06 0.41
N LYS A 66 12.87 -13.58 1.58
CA LYS A 66 12.11 -13.67 2.83
C LYS A 66 10.76 -12.93 2.77
N HIS A 67 10.57 -12.04 1.78
CA HIS A 67 9.39 -11.19 1.60
C HIS A 67 8.40 -11.68 0.52
N TYR A 68 8.47 -12.94 0.08
CA TYR A 68 7.50 -13.49 -0.90
C TYR A 68 6.03 -13.26 -0.51
N LYS A 69 5.71 -13.38 0.78
CA LYS A 69 4.34 -13.16 1.27
C LYS A 69 3.92 -11.71 1.11
N GLU A 70 4.76 -10.77 1.51
CA GLU A 70 4.51 -9.33 1.38
C GLU A 70 4.40 -8.91 -0.09
N LEU A 71 5.27 -9.42 -0.95
CA LEU A 71 5.20 -9.21 -2.41
C LEU A 71 3.87 -9.68 -2.98
N GLN A 72 3.42 -10.88 -2.60
CA GLN A 72 2.16 -11.42 -3.10
C GLN A 72 0.95 -10.65 -2.56
N VAL A 73 0.97 -10.24 -1.29
CA VAL A 73 -0.10 -9.43 -0.68
C VAL A 73 -0.18 -8.07 -1.35
N PHE A 74 0.95 -7.38 -1.55
CA PHE A 74 0.98 -6.09 -2.20
C PHE A 74 0.48 -6.16 -3.65
N LEU A 75 0.90 -7.18 -4.40
CA LEU A 75 0.42 -7.42 -5.77
C LEU A 75 -1.11 -7.61 -5.81
N ASN A 76 -1.62 -8.55 -5.02
CA ASN A 76 -3.03 -8.97 -5.11
C ASN A 76 -3.99 -7.96 -4.48
N GLU A 77 -3.70 -7.47 -3.27
CA GLU A 77 -4.62 -6.62 -2.52
C GLU A 77 -4.53 -5.14 -2.88
N PHE A 78 -3.42 -4.71 -3.48
CA PHE A 78 -3.21 -3.30 -3.82
C PHE A 78 -3.02 -3.07 -5.32
N LEU A 79 -1.98 -3.61 -5.94
CA LEU A 79 -1.67 -3.31 -7.34
C LEU A 79 -2.78 -3.78 -8.29
N ILE A 80 -3.17 -5.05 -8.24
CA ILE A 80 -4.22 -5.60 -9.12
C ILE A 80 -5.59 -5.04 -8.71
N LYS A 81 -5.94 -5.17 -7.43
CA LYS A 81 -7.30 -4.87 -6.96
C LYS A 81 -7.65 -3.38 -6.97
N LYS A 82 -6.68 -2.47 -6.76
CA LYS A 82 -6.95 -1.02 -6.68
C LYS A 82 -6.41 -0.23 -7.86
N LEU A 83 -5.27 -0.63 -8.42
CA LEU A 83 -4.63 0.10 -9.51
C LEU A 83 -4.80 -0.59 -10.87
N ASN A 84 -5.25 -1.86 -10.88
CA ASN A 84 -5.28 -2.70 -12.07
C ASN A 84 -3.92 -2.74 -12.79
N LYS A 85 -2.85 -2.90 -12.00
CA LYS A 85 -1.45 -2.95 -12.45
C LYS A 85 -0.72 -4.18 -11.88
N THR A 86 0.40 -4.55 -12.50
CA THR A 86 1.41 -5.50 -12.00
C THR A 86 2.73 -4.80 -11.71
N TYR A 87 3.78 -5.52 -11.31
CA TYR A 87 5.09 -4.91 -11.10
C TYR A 87 5.72 -4.43 -12.41
N ALA A 88 5.55 -5.16 -13.52
CA ALA A 88 6.05 -4.77 -14.84
C ALA A 88 5.53 -3.40 -15.34
N ASP A 89 4.38 -2.92 -14.86
CA ASP A 89 3.83 -1.61 -15.24
C ASP A 89 4.65 -0.41 -14.72
N PHE A 90 5.69 -0.65 -13.92
CA PHE A 90 6.56 0.35 -13.32
C PHE A 90 8.00 0.35 -13.87
N GLU A 91 8.29 -0.38 -14.96
CA GLU A 91 9.64 -0.53 -15.55
C GLU A 91 10.34 0.79 -15.93
N GLY A 92 9.57 1.86 -16.15
CA GLY A 92 10.09 3.20 -16.46
C GLY A 92 10.10 4.17 -15.28
N ASP A 93 9.53 3.80 -14.13
CA ASP A 93 9.46 4.63 -12.93
C ASP A 93 9.48 3.75 -11.66
N PRO A 94 10.65 3.20 -11.29
CA PRO A 94 10.80 2.36 -10.09
C PRO A 94 10.54 3.15 -8.79
N ASP A 95 10.75 4.47 -8.80
CA ASP A 95 10.42 5.33 -7.65
C ASP A 95 8.91 5.37 -7.41
N GLU A 96 8.10 5.38 -8.49
CA GLU A 96 6.64 5.29 -8.38
C GLU A 96 6.18 3.95 -7.80
N LEU A 97 6.82 2.82 -8.14
CA LEU A 97 6.51 1.53 -7.50
C LEU A 97 6.73 1.60 -5.98
N VAL A 98 7.88 2.13 -5.57
CA VAL A 98 8.24 2.29 -4.16
C VAL A 98 7.26 3.22 -3.45
N PHE A 99 6.86 4.32 -4.09
CA PHE A 99 5.85 5.22 -3.55
C PHE A 99 4.48 4.55 -3.37
N GLN A 100 4.04 3.76 -4.35
CA GLN A 100 2.79 2.99 -4.23
C GLN A 100 2.87 1.97 -3.09
N LEU A 101 4.03 1.38 -2.86
CA LEU A 101 4.26 0.46 -1.75
C LEU A 101 4.19 1.17 -0.39
N GLU A 102 4.82 2.32 -0.24
CA GLU A 102 4.73 3.14 0.98
C GLU A 102 3.29 3.57 1.25
N LYS A 103 2.57 3.97 0.19
CA LYS A 103 1.15 4.29 0.26
C LYS A 103 0.30 3.10 0.67
N PHE A 104 0.60 1.89 0.20
CA PHE A 104 -0.07 0.69 0.66
C PHE A 104 0.17 0.46 2.16
N ILE A 105 1.40 0.58 2.63
CA ILE A 105 1.71 0.39 4.05
C ILE A 105 0.98 1.41 4.91
N GLU A 106 0.95 2.67 4.50
CA GLU A 106 0.29 3.71 5.28
C GLU A 106 -1.24 3.57 5.28
N LEU A 107 -1.85 3.22 4.14
CA LEU A 107 -3.31 3.17 4.02
C LEU A 107 -3.93 1.83 4.46
N GLU A 108 -3.22 0.72 4.30
CA GLU A 108 -3.76 -0.62 4.53
C GLU A 108 -3.11 -1.34 5.69
N VAL A 109 -1.80 -1.20 5.87
CA VAL A 109 -1.07 -1.95 6.91
C VAL A 109 -1.14 -1.20 8.24
N THR A 110 -0.79 0.07 8.26
CA THR A 110 -0.74 0.90 9.47
C THR A 110 -2.04 0.87 10.27
N PRO A 111 -3.23 1.04 9.66
CA PRO A 111 -4.49 1.01 10.40
C PRO A 111 -4.83 -0.34 11.04
N ARG A 112 -4.33 -1.45 10.48
CA ARG A 112 -4.58 -2.78 11.02
C ARG A 112 -3.82 -3.01 12.32
N TYR A 113 -2.57 -2.55 12.36
CA TYR A 113 -1.61 -2.87 13.42
C TYR A 113 -1.45 -1.77 14.49
N THR A 114 -1.88 -0.53 14.20
CA THR A 114 -1.77 0.59 15.14
C THR A 114 -3.11 0.99 15.76
N ASN A 115 -3.03 1.64 16.92
CA ASN A 115 -4.16 2.30 17.58
C ASN A 115 -4.15 3.78 17.21
N HIS A 116 -5.10 4.23 16.39
CA HIS A 116 -5.22 5.63 15.97
C HIS A 116 -5.51 6.63 17.11
N SER A 117 -5.87 6.13 18.29
CA SER A 117 -6.11 6.93 19.49
C SER A 117 -4.83 7.36 20.22
N ALA A 118 -3.67 6.75 19.94
CA ALA A 118 -2.42 7.14 20.56
C ALA A 118 -1.80 8.37 19.86
N PRO A 119 -1.27 9.36 20.60
CA PRO A 119 -0.49 10.45 20.03
C PRO A 119 0.83 9.94 19.42
N ASP A 120 1.32 10.63 18.39
CA ASP A 120 2.60 10.31 17.75
C ASP A 120 3.74 10.36 18.79
N GLY A 121 4.52 9.27 18.88
CA GLY A 121 5.66 9.15 19.79
C GLY A 121 5.45 8.28 21.03
N CYS A 122 4.23 7.78 21.28
CA CYS A 122 3.99 6.81 22.37
C CYS A 122 4.40 5.38 21.98
N GLU A 123 5.10 4.68 22.88
CA GLU A 123 5.48 3.27 22.72
C GLU A 123 4.26 2.33 22.57
N GLU A 124 3.08 2.76 23.03
CA GLU A 124 1.80 2.04 22.97
C GLU A 124 1.02 2.24 21.64
N ARG A 125 1.70 2.63 20.56
CA ARG A 125 1.05 2.78 19.25
C ARG A 125 0.53 1.46 18.66
N PHE A 126 1.05 0.32 19.10
CA PHE A 126 0.68 -1.02 18.62
C PHE A 126 -0.17 -1.77 19.64
N LYS A 127 -1.12 -2.56 19.16
CA LYS A 127 -2.02 -3.36 20.02
C LYS A 127 -1.29 -4.49 20.75
N SER A 128 -0.23 -5.03 20.13
CA SER A 128 0.61 -6.07 20.70
C SER A 128 2.05 -5.95 20.20
N ILE A 129 2.98 -6.63 20.88
CA ILE A 129 4.37 -6.78 20.41
C ILE A 129 4.44 -7.50 19.05
N GLY A 130 3.51 -8.43 18.80
CA GLY A 130 3.39 -9.13 17.52
C GLY A 130 3.03 -8.17 16.38
N ASP A 131 2.10 -7.24 16.62
CA ASP A 131 1.71 -6.24 15.64
C ASP A 131 2.86 -5.29 15.29
N ARG A 132 3.67 -4.93 16.29
CA ARG A 132 4.90 -4.17 16.07
C ARG A 132 5.87 -4.93 15.17
N ILE A 133 6.12 -6.20 15.45
CA ILE A 133 7.04 -7.05 14.66
C ILE A 133 6.56 -7.16 13.21
N VAL A 134 5.25 -7.37 13.00
CA VAL A 134 4.68 -7.44 11.65
C VAL A 134 4.83 -6.11 10.92
N PHE A 135 4.55 -4.99 11.59
CA PHE A 135 4.73 -3.67 11.00
C PHE A 135 6.19 -3.38 10.64
N ASP A 136 7.13 -3.68 11.53
CA ASP A 136 8.55 -3.50 11.30
C ASP A 136 9.03 -4.36 10.11
N ARG A 137 8.48 -5.57 9.93
CA ARG A 137 8.72 -6.42 8.75
C ARG A 137 8.28 -5.77 7.44
N TYR A 138 7.18 -5.02 7.44
CA TYR A 138 6.75 -4.26 6.26
C TYR A 138 7.65 -3.06 5.99
N LEU A 139 8.23 -2.43 7.01
CA LEU A 139 9.23 -1.37 6.81
C LEU A 139 10.52 -1.91 6.20
N ASP A 140 10.97 -3.08 6.65
CA ASP A 140 12.13 -3.75 6.06
C ASP A 140 11.84 -4.21 4.62
N PHE A 141 10.62 -4.67 4.35
CA PHE A 141 10.17 -4.99 2.99
C PHE A 141 10.36 -3.80 2.01
N VAL A 142 10.01 -2.57 2.40
CA VAL A 142 10.24 -1.39 1.52
C VAL A 142 11.71 -1.19 1.23
N LYS A 143 12.57 -1.32 2.24
CA LYS A 143 14.02 -1.16 2.08
C LYS A 143 14.58 -2.21 1.14
N ASP A 144 14.15 -3.46 1.32
CA ASP A 144 14.63 -4.59 0.54
C ASP A 144 14.13 -4.50 -0.91
N VAL A 145 12.90 -4.04 -1.15
CA VAL A 145 12.40 -3.73 -2.52
C VAL A 145 13.24 -2.65 -3.19
N ARG A 146 13.51 -1.53 -2.49
CA ARG A 146 14.37 -0.45 -3.01
C ARG A 146 15.77 -0.97 -3.35
N LEU A 147 16.34 -1.81 -2.47
CA LEU A 147 17.65 -2.42 -2.69
C LEU A 147 17.64 -3.34 -3.91
N THR A 148 16.64 -4.20 -4.06
CA THR A 148 16.47 -5.08 -5.23
C THR A 148 16.45 -4.27 -6.52
N LEU A 149 15.65 -3.19 -6.56
CA LEU A 149 15.57 -2.30 -7.70
C LEU A 149 16.90 -1.61 -7.98
N LEU A 150 17.64 -1.18 -6.95
CA LEU A 150 18.96 -0.58 -7.15
C LEU A 150 19.97 -1.58 -7.73
N LEU A 151 19.95 -2.83 -7.25
CA LEU A 151 20.89 -3.86 -7.66
C LEU A 151 20.61 -4.40 -9.06
N ASN A 152 19.33 -4.50 -9.44
CA ASN A 152 18.94 -5.07 -10.72
C ASN A 152 18.88 -4.06 -11.88
N GLY A 153 19.16 -2.77 -11.62
CA GLY A 153 19.13 -1.72 -12.64
C GLY A 153 17.79 -0.99 -12.78
N GLY A 154 16.90 -1.11 -11.79
CA GLY A 154 15.62 -0.40 -11.73
C GLY A 154 14.44 -1.17 -12.34
N HIS A 155 14.62 -2.46 -12.64
CA HIS A 155 13.64 -3.27 -13.35
C HIS A 155 12.62 -3.92 -12.39
N SER A 156 11.41 -3.38 -12.31
CA SER A 156 10.35 -3.89 -11.44
C SER A 156 9.78 -5.25 -11.83
N PHE A 157 9.86 -5.68 -13.10
CA PHE A 157 9.34 -6.98 -13.57
C PHE A 157 9.97 -8.16 -12.83
N ILE A 158 11.15 -7.97 -12.23
CA ILE A 158 11.85 -9.01 -11.46
C ILE A 158 10.94 -9.59 -10.36
N PHE A 159 10.08 -8.77 -9.76
CA PHE A 159 9.19 -9.22 -8.70
C PHE A 159 8.10 -10.16 -9.23
N ASP A 160 7.61 -9.94 -10.46
CA ASP A 160 6.68 -10.86 -11.13
C ASP A 160 7.39 -12.21 -11.39
N VAL A 161 8.62 -12.19 -11.88
CA VAL A 161 9.43 -13.39 -12.14
C VAL A 161 9.70 -14.17 -10.85
N MET A 162 10.07 -13.48 -9.78
CA MET A 162 10.30 -14.08 -8.46
C MET A 162 9.04 -14.78 -7.94
N LEU A 163 7.88 -14.13 -8.03
CA LEU A 163 6.62 -14.72 -7.58
C LEU A 163 6.22 -15.95 -8.41
N GLN A 164 6.39 -15.89 -9.73
CA GLN A 164 6.13 -17.03 -10.62
C GLN A 164 7.05 -18.21 -10.31
N ALA A 165 8.35 -17.97 -10.14
CA ALA A 165 9.32 -19.00 -9.80
C ALA A 165 8.98 -19.66 -8.46
N LYS A 166 8.60 -18.85 -7.45
CA LYS A 166 8.17 -19.36 -6.14
C LYS A 166 6.93 -20.23 -6.24
N GLU A 167 5.95 -19.84 -7.05
CA GLU A 167 4.72 -20.62 -7.25
C GLU A 167 5.01 -21.99 -7.89
N VAL A 168 5.88 -22.03 -8.91
CA VAL A 168 6.31 -23.29 -9.55
C VAL A 168 7.02 -24.19 -8.54
N PHE A 169 7.96 -23.64 -7.78
CA PHE A 169 8.69 -24.40 -6.76
C PHE A 169 7.74 -24.98 -5.68
N ASP A 170 6.78 -24.19 -5.21
CA ASP A 170 5.79 -24.61 -4.21
C ASP A 170 4.84 -25.69 -4.74
N LYS A 171 4.59 -25.74 -6.04
CA LYS A 171 3.82 -26.82 -6.68
C LYS A 171 4.64 -28.10 -6.71
N MET A 172 5.91 -28.03 -7.13
CA MET A 172 6.80 -29.19 -7.19
C MET A 172 7.04 -29.82 -5.81
N GLN A 173 7.08 -29.05 -4.73
CA GLN A 173 7.25 -29.59 -3.37
C GLN A 173 6.00 -30.31 -2.83
N LYS A 174 4.84 -30.11 -3.44
CA LYS A 174 3.57 -30.75 -3.03
C LYS A 174 3.31 -32.05 -3.78
N GLU A 175 4.07 -32.31 -4.85
CA GLU A 175 4.10 -33.56 -5.60
C GLU A 175 5.08 -34.55 -4.94
#